data_AF-V4TNC6-F1
#
_entry.id   AF-V4TNC6-F1
#
_cell.length_a   1.000
_cell.length_b   1.000
_cell.length_c   1.000
_cell.angle_alpha   90.00
_cell.angle_beta   90.00
_cell.angle_gamma   90.00
#
_symmetry.space_group_name_H-M   'P 1'
#
loop_
_entity.id
_entity.type
_entity.pdbx_description
1 polymer ?
#
loop_
_entity_poly.entity_id
_entity_poly.type
_entity_poly.pdbx_seq_one_letter_code
_entity_poly.pdbx_strand_id
1 'polypeptide(L)'
;MADPHIQIQTDPPPAQTPLLNNSNQNHTQLPQQQQQENQIPETDLDRTLQKLEYFLTFLGFNHSSVLSFVLSWTAFLVTGVLAPVVILELSNCPGCEKGQIKDFELCIVASQACLAAISLICMSHNLRKYGIRKFLFVDRHSGHMERFHYQYIQQIKDSLRLLIVWSLPCFILKTAREIIRILYVHHESWWQSAAILFALILSWTYLSTISLSASILFHIVCNLQVMHFDDYAKLLAMESDVVVLIEEHMRLRYHLSKISHRFRIYLLLEFLVVTASQIVSLFQTTGYGGKITFINGGDFAASSVVQVVGIILCLHAATKISHRAQNIASIASRWHALATCSSADSSQLRVSNSFGNLEASSPLNSVHMNYSESDLVSLDYVAMPTNTQLASYMCSYHRRQAYVMYLQANPGGITIFGWTVDRALINTIFFIELSLVTFVLGKTIVNSN
;
A
#
# COMPACT_ATOMS: atom_id res chain seq x y z
N MET A 1 52.54 32.57 17.01
CA MET A 1 52.12 33.73 16.21
C MET A 1 50.92 33.25 15.40
N ALA A 2 49.68 33.34 15.90
CA ALA A 2 48.92 34.50 16.38
C ALA A 2 48.23 35.23 15.23
N ASP A 3 46.91 35.09 15.18
CA ASP A 3 45.97 35.80 14.30
C ASP A 3 46.01 37.32 14.51
N PRO A 4 45.34 38.06 13.61
CA PRO A 4 44.25 38.89 14.12
C PRO A 4 42.92 38.69 13.39
N HIS A 5 41.85 38.63 14.18
CA HIS A 5 40.47 38.72 13.69
C HIS A 5 40.19 40.10 13.08
N ILE A 6 39.38 40.13 12.01
CA ILE A 6 38.59 41.30 11.64
C ILE A 6 37.12 40.89 11.66
N GLN A 7 36.34 41.60 12.47
CA GLN A 7 34.92 41.37 12.72
C GLN A 7 34.15 42.53 12.11
N ILE A 8 33.27 42.26 11.14
CA ILE A 8 32.41 43.29 10.54
C ILE A 8 30.96 43.00 10.95
N GLN A 9 30.46 43.89 11.82
CA GLN A 9 29.06 43.96 12.24
C GLN A 9 28.36 44.99 11.36
N THR A 10 27.16 44.67 10.86
CA THR A 10 26.33 45.61 10.12
C THR A 10 24.85 45.43 10.50
N ASP A 11 24.30 46.43 11.18
CA ASP A 11 22.90 46.49 11.58
C ASP A 11 21.97 46.90 10.41
N PRO A 12 20.66 46.60 10.46
CA PRO A 12 19.73 46.83 9.34
C PRO A 12 19.08 48.23 9.35
N PRO A 13 18.82 48.86 8.19
CA PRO A 13 18.04 50.10 8.09
C PRO A 13 16.51 49.85 8.01
N PRO A 14 15.67 50.88 8.27
CA PRO A 14 14.35 50.68 8.90
C PRO A 14 13.13 50.70 7.97
N ALA A 15 11.98 50.37 8.56
CA ALA A 15 10.67 50.36 7.92
C ALA A 15 10.17 51.75 7.48
N GLN A 16 9.45 51.79 6.35
CA GLN A 16 8.61 52.92 5.95
C GLN A 16 7.27 52.42 5.42
N THR A 17 6.18 52.88 6.03
CA THR A 17 4.82 52.79 5.52
C THR A 17 4.52 53.93 4.54
N PRO A 18 3.57 53.73 3.63
CA PRO A 18 2.69 54.83 3.23
C PRO A 18 1.22 54.46 3.44
N LEU A 19 0.53 55.29 4.24
CA LEU A 19 -0.92 55.41 4.22
C LEU A 19 -1.36 56.00 2.88
N LEU A 20 -2.34 55.38 2.22
CA LEU A 20 -3.23 56.12 1.32
C LEU A 20 -4.65 55.57 1.41
N ASN A 21 -5.46 56.29 2.20
CA ASN A 21 -6.90 56.15 2.22
C ASN A 21 -7.48 56.86 0.99
N ASN A 22 -8.31 56.18 0.19
CA ASN A 22 -9.25 56.90 -0.65
C ASN A 22 -10.57 56.15 -0.80
N SER A 23 -11.66 56.90 -0.73
CA SER A 23 -13.00 56.39 -0.48
C SER A 23 -13.77 56.08 -1.77
N ASN A 24 -14.77 55.21 -1.64
CA ASN A 24 -15.93 55.06 -2.52
C ASN A 24 -15.67 54.69 -3.99
N GLN A 25 -16.08 53.46 -4.36
CA GLN A 25 -17.23 53.35 -5.25
C GLN A 25 -17.94 51.99 -5.19
N ASN A 26 -19.27 52.08 -5.07
CA ASN A 26 -20.31 51.14 -5.49
C ASN A 26 -20.39 49.75 -4.84
N HIS A 27 -21.39 49.63 -3.96
CA HIS A 27 -22.07 48.39 -3.66
C HIS A 27 -22.53 47.66 -4.94
N THR A 28 -22.30 46.35 -4.99
CA THR A 28 -23.24 45.40 -5.62
C THR A 28 -23.24 44.14 -4.77
N GLN A 29 -24.28 43.95 -3.95
CA GLN A 29 -24.47 42.75 -3.14
C GLN A 29 -25.36 41.75 -3.89
N LEU A 30 -24.83 40.55 -4.18
CA LEU A 30 -25.56 39.29 -4.43
C LEU A 30 -24.51 38.15 -4.44
N PRO A 31 -24.87 36.90 -4.10
CA PRO A 31 -24.68 36.44 -2.74
C PRO A 31 -23.43 35.58 -2.55
N GLN A 32 -22.84 35.72 -1.36
CA GLN A 32 -21.67 35.00 -0.89
C GLN A 32 -22.02 33.54 -0.53
N GLN A 33 -22.22 32.68 -1.53
CA GLN A 33 -22.60 31.27 -1.30
C GLN A 33 -21.79 30.23 -2.10
N GLN A 34 -20.68 30.62 -2.73
CA GLN A 34 -19.89 29.73 -3.59
C GLN A 34 -18.39 29.62 -3.22
N GLN A 35 -17.96 30.23 -2.11
CA GLN A 35 -16.56 30.21 -1.68
C GLN A 35 -16.27 29.18 -0.58
N GLN A 36 -17.27 28.40 -0.16
CA GLN A 36 -17.12 27.39 0.89
C GLN A 36 -16.77 25.99 0.35
N GLU A 37 -16.83 25.74 -0.96
CA GLU A 37 -16.64 24.39 -1.52
C GLU A 37 -15.17 24.04 -1.82
N ASN A 38 -14.33 25.02 -2.18
CA ASN A 38 -12.93 24.79 -2.58
C ASN A 38 -11.91 24.70 -1.42
N GLN A 39 -12.25 25.07 -0.18
CA GLN A 39 -11.35 24.91 0.99
C GLN A 39 -11.65 23.66 1.84
N ILE A 40 -12.74 22.95 1.56
CA ILE A 40 -13.11 21.73 2.29
C ILE A 40 -12.16 20.54 2.05
N PRO A 41 -11.64 20.23 0.82
CA PRO A 41 -10.99 18.95 0.59
C PRO A 41 -9.76 18.76 1.47
N GLU A 42 -8.73 19.62 1.39
CA GLU A 42 -7.47 19.43 2.15
C GLU A 42 -7.66 19.07 3.62
N THR A 43 -8.71 19.62 4.26
CA THR A 43 -9.04 19.36 5.67
C THR A 43 -9.50 17.93 5.99
N ASP A 44 -10.16 17.17 5.09
CA ASP A 44 -10.64 15.81 5.40
C ASP A 44 -9.56 14.73 5.24
N LEU A 45 -8.60 14.88 4.31
CA LEU A 45 -7.44 13.99 4.24
C LEU A 45 -6.54 14.24 5.45
N ASP A 46 -6.31 15.50 5.82
CA ASP A 46 -5.54 15.83 7.01
C ASP A 46 -6.20 15.27 8.27
N ARG A 47 -7.53 15.37 8.40
CA ARG A 47 -8.29 14.72 9.48
C ARG A 47 -8.22 13.18 9.43
N THR A 48 -8.20 12.59 8.23
CA THR A 48 -8.09 11.12 8.04
C THR A 48 -6.69 10.62 8.40
N LEU A 49 -5.65 11.36 8.00
CA LEU A 49 -4.25 11.11 8.35
C LEU A 49 -4.02 11.30 9.85
N GLN A 50 -4.61 12.33 10.47
CA GLN A 50 -4.52 12.54 11.92
C GLN A 50 -5.19 11.42 12.70
N LYS A 51 -6.36 10.91 12.24
CA LYS A 51 -6.99 9.71 12.82
C LYS A 51 -6.09 8.46 12.71
N LEU A 52 -5.45 8.27 11.56
CA LEU A 52 -4.48 7.18 11.37
C LEU A 52 -3.25 7.36 12.29
N GLU A 53 -2.73 8.57 12.43
CA GLU A 53 -1.60 8.87 13.32
C GLU A 53 -1.96 8.65 14.80
N TYR A 54 -3.15 9.05 15.24
CA TYR A 54 -3.64 8.72 16.59
C TYR A 54 -3.77 7.20 16.81
N PHE A 55 -4.30 6.47 15.84
CA PHE A 55 -4.40 5.01 15.90
C PHE A 55 -3.02 4.34 16.00
N LEU A 56 -2.05 4.77 15.19
CA LEU A 56 -0.67 4.28 15.23
C LEU A 56 0.05 4.68 16.52
N THR A 57 -0.23 5.86 17.06
CA THR A 57 0.30 6.34 18.34
C THR A 57 -0.25 5.49 19.49
N PHE A 58 -1.54 5.18 19.48
CA PHE A 58 -2.18 4.30 20.48
C PHE A 58 -1.60 2.88 20.48
N LEU A 59 -1.27 2.33 19.30
CA LEU A 59 -0.57 1.04 19.19
C LEU A 59 0.94 1.11 19.50
N GLY A 60 1.49 2.29 19.78
CA GLY A 60 2.89 2.47 20.16
C GLY A 60 3.87 2.65 19.00
N PHE A 61 3.41 2.83 17.75
CA PHE A 61 4.32 3.03 16.61
C PHE A 61 4.96 4.43 16.56
N ASN A 62 4.41 5.41 17.25
CA ASN A 62 4.88 6.80 17.19
C ASN A 62 6.04 7.07 18.17
N HIS A 63 7.26 6.76 17.73
CA HIS A 63 8.49 7.02 18.48
C HIS A 63 9.08 8.42 18.20
N SER A 64 8.24 9.47 18.24
CA SER A 64 8.64 10.86 18.01
C SER A 64 9.57 11.42 19.11
N SER A 65 9.41 10.98 20.35
CA SER A 65 10.24 11.36 21.50
C SER A 65 10.79 10.14 22.24
N VAL A 66 11.86 10.32 23.01
CA VAL A 66 12.42 9.27 23.88
C VAL A 66 11.39 8.80 24.91
N LEU A 67 10.57 9.71 25.45
CA LEU A 67 9.48 9.38 26.36
C LEU A 67 8.43 8.50 25.67
N SER A 68 8.00 8.84 24.44
CA SER A 68 7.04 8.02 23.69
C SER A 68 7.59 6.63 23.38
N PHE A 69 8.88 6.54 23.05
CA PHE A 69 9.59 5.26 22.87
C PHE A 69 9.63 4.43 24.17
N VAL A 70 9.96 5.04 25.31
CA VAL A 70 9.97 4.30 26.59
C VAL A 70 8.55 3.85 26.98
N LEU A 71 7.53 4.70 26.79
CA LEU A 71 6.14 4.33 27.05
C LEU A 71 5.63 3.21 26.13
N SER A 72 5.90 3.26 24.82
CA SER A 72 5.47 2.21 23.90
C SER A 72 6.15 0.88 24.19
N TRP A 73 7.46 0.87 24.46
CA TRP A 73 8.20 -0.35 24.79
C TRP A 73 7.84 -0.92 26.16
N THR A 74 7.59 -0.08 27.16
CA THR A 74 7.09 -0.56 28.47
C THR A 74 5.67 -1.11 28.36
N ALA A 75 4.76 -0.42 27.65
CA ALA A 75 3.43 -0.96 27.36
C ALA A 75 3.49 -2.29 26.59
N PHE A 76 4.39 -2.40 25.60
CA PHE A 76 4.60 -3.61 24.83
C PHE A 76 5.15 -4.77 25.69
N LEU A 77 6.20 -4.53 26.46
CA LEU A 77 6.81 -5.55 27.31
C LEU A 77 5.87 -5.99 28.44
N VAL A 78 5.13 -5.06 29.06
CA VAL A 78 4.19 -5.38 30.14
C VAL A 78 2.98 -6.14 29.59
N THR A 79 2.31 -5.61 28.56
CA THR A 79 1.04 -6.15 28.05
C THR A 79 1.25 -7.37 27.17
N GLY A 80 2.28 -7.36 26.32
CA GLY A 80 2.55 -8.38 25.30
C GLY A 80 3.45 -9.53 25.75
N VAL A 81 4.27 -9.35 26.80
CA VAL A 81 5.25 -10.37 27.22
C VAL A 81 5.11 -10.74 28.69
N LEU A 82 5.23 -9.77 29.60
CA LEU A 82 5.24 -10.02 31.04
C LEU A 82 3.90 -10.55 31.54
N ALA A 83 2.79 -9.90 31.17
CA ALA A 83 1.45 -10.33 31.57
C ALA A 83 1.14 -11.79 31.17
N PRO A 84 1.24 -12.22 29.89
CA PRO A 84 0.94 -13.60 29.52
C PRO A 84 1.94 -14.59 30.16
N VAL A 85 3.24 -14.29 30.21
CA VAL A 85 4.23 -15.20 30.82
C VAL A 85 3.99 -15.39 32.32
N VAL A 86 3.74 -14.30 33.06
CA VAL A 86 3.43 -14.38 34.50
C VAL A 86 2.13 -15.13 34.75
N ILE A 87 1.09 -14.93 33.93
CA ILE A 87 -0.17 -15.66 34.05
C ILE A 87 0.04 -17.17 33.81
N LEU A 88 0.82 -17.54 32.79
CA LEU A 88 1.12 -18.95 32.48
C LEU A 88 1.94 -19.62 33.59
N GLU A 89 2.89 -18.92 34.21
CA GLU A 89 3.66 -19.46 35.34
C GLU A 89 2.92 -19.44 36.69
N LEU A 90 2.01 -18.49 36.93
CA LEU A 90 1.19 -18.48 38.14
C LEU A 90 0.03 -19.48 38.10
N SER A 91 -0.37 -19.93 36.90
CA SER A 91 -1.39 -20.98 36.73
C SER A 91 -0.86 -22.40 37.01
N ASN A 92 0.35 -22.53 37.56
CA ASN A 92 0.99 -23.80 37.89
C ASN A 92 0.21 -24.56 38.98
N CYS A 93 -0.32 -25.75 38.62
CA CYS A 93 -0.79 -26.74 39.58
C CYS A 93 0.33 -27.77 39.84
N PRO A 94 0.88 -27.87 41.06
CA PRO A 94 1.97 -28.79 41.36
C PRO A 94 1.49 -30.25 41.30
N GLY A 95 1.91 -30.98 40.27
CA GLY A 95 1.63 -32.42 40.10
C GLY A 95 0.84 -32.81 38.85
N CYS A 96 0.39 -31.86 38.02
CA CYS A 96 -0.20 -32.20 36.71
C CYS A 96 0.87 -32.53 35.66
N GLU A 97 0.67 -33.56 34.82
CA GLU A 97 1.50 -33.87 33.62
C GLU A 97 1.46 -32.79 32.50
N LYS A 98 1.01 -31.58 32.81
CA LYS A 98 0.70 -30.49 31.87
C LYS A 98 1.93 -29.68 31.41
N GLY A 99 3.15 -30.05 31.82
CA GLY A 99 4.37 -29.29 31.52
C GLY A 99 4.56 -29.01 30.02
N GLN A 100 4.39 -30.02 29.17
CA GLN A 100 4.51 -29.88 27.71
C GLN A 100 3.50 -28.87 27.12
N ILE A 101 2.31 -28.75 27.71
CA ILE A 101 1.27 -27.82 27.24
C ILE A 101 1.67 -26.37 27.57
N LYS A 102 2.33 -26.14 28.70
CA LYS A 102 2.85 -24.81 29.07
C LYS A 102 3.93 -24.35 28.09
N ASP A 103 4.86 -25.23 27.74
CA ASP A 103 5.94 -24.92 26.79
C ASP A 103 5.37 -24.56 25.40
N PHE A 104 4.29 -25.23 24.99
CA PHE A 104 3.53 -24.91 23.77
C PHE A 104 2.86 -23.52 23.82
N GLU A 105 2.11 -23.21 24.89
CA GLU A 105 1.49 -21.87 25.05
C GLU A 105 2.55 -20.76 25.08
N LEU A 106 3.72 -21.02 25.70
CA LEU A 106 4.84 -20.08 25.77
C LEU A 106 5.52 -19.89 24.40
N CYS A 107 5.70 -20.95 23.59
CA CYS A 107 6.17 -20.85 22.20
C CYS A 107 5.23 -19.98 21.34
N ILE A 108 3.91 -20.12 21.50
CA ILE A 108 2.92 -19.32 20.76
C ILE A 108 3.06 -17.84 21.14
N VAL A 109 3.07 -17.53 22.44
CA VAL A 109 3.25 -16.16 22.96
C VAL A 109 4.57 -15.57 22.45
N ALA A 110 5.68 -16.32 22.50
CA ALA A 110 6.97 -15.89 21.99
C ALA A 110 6.93 -15.58 20.48
N SER A 111 6.28 -16.42 19.66
CA SER A 111 6.17 -16.17 18.21
C SER A 111 5.36 -14.90 17.89
N GLN A 112 4.25 -14.68 18.60
CA GLN A 112 3.42 -13.48 18.47
C GLN A 112 4.15 -12.22 18.95
N ALA A 113 4.85 -12.31 20.08
CA ALA A 113 5.67 -11.22 20.60
C ALA A 113 6.82 -10.86 19.63
N CYS A 114 7.52 -11.84 19.07
CA CYS A 114 8.55 -11.61 18.05
C CYS A 114 7.98 -10.89 16.82
N LEU A 115 6.85 -11.36 16.27
CA LEU A 115 6.21 -10.75 15.10
C LEU A 115 5.75 -9.31 15.37
N ALA A 116 5.13 -9.07 16.53
CA ALA A 116 4.71 -7.74 16.95
C ALA A 116 5.91 -6.80 17.23
N ALA A 117 7.00 -7.32 17.81
CA ALA A 117 8.23 -6.55 18.04
C ALA A 117 8.89 -6.14 16.71
N ILE A 118 9.00 -7.05 15.73
CA ILE A 118 9.50 -6.76 14.38
C ILE A 118 8.63 -5.68 13.71
N SER A 119 7.31 -5.81 13.85
CA SER A 119 6.34 -4.83 13.34
C SER A 119 6.57 -3.45 13.98
N LEU A 120 6.63 -3.35 15.31
CA LEU A 120 6.93 -2.10 16.03
C LEU A 120 8.26 -1.50 15.61
N ILE A 121 9.35 -2.27 15.64
CA ILE A 121 10.71 -1.81 15.28
C ILE A 121 10.71 -1.24 13.85
N CYS A 122 10.23 -2.02 12.88
CA CYS A 122 10.33 -1.65 11.48
C CYS A 122 9.41 -0.48 11.10
N MET A 123 8.16 -0.47 11.57
CA MET A 123 7.21 0.60 11.25
C MET A 123 7.55 1.88 12.00
N SER A 124 7.87 1.81 13.30
CA SER A 124 8.25 3.01 14.06
C SER A 124 9.54 3.65 13.56
N HIS A 125 10.54 2.85 13.12
CA HIS A 125 11.74 3.39 12.50
C HIS A 125 11.42 4.16 11.22
N ASN A 126 10.58 3.59 10.34
CA ASN A 126 10.17 4.25 9.11
C ASN A 126 9.30 5.50 9.38
N LEU A 127 8.35 5.42 10.31
CA LEU A 127 7.49 6.54 10.70
C LEU A 127 8.29 7.68 11.33
N ARG A 128 9.22 7.40 12.25
CA ARG A 128 10.12 8.41 12.84
C ARG A 128 11.03 9.06 11.79
N LYS A 129 11.48 8.30 10.79
CA LYS A 129 12.40 8.79 9.75
C LYS A 129 11.73 9.67 8.68
N TYR A 130 10.44 9.45 8.39
CA TYR A 130 9.76 10.14 7.29
C TYR A 130 8.56 11.00 7.72
N GLY A 131 7.88 10.68 8.83
CA GLY A 131 6.57 11.24 9.19
C GLY A 131 5.44 10.67 8.32
N ILE A 132 4.19 10.72 8.81
CA ILE A 132 3.06 9.97 8.22
C ILE A 132 2.80 10.32 6.73
N ARG A 133 2.82 11.61 6.34
CA ARG A 133 2.61 12.05 4.94
C ARG A 133 3.66 11.48 3.97
N LYS A 134 4.96 11.61 4.31
CA LYS A 134 6.08 11.15 3.46
C LYS A 134 6.32 9.64 3.57
N PHE A 135 5.83 8.99 4.63
CA PHE A 135 5.78 7.54 4.76
C PHE A 135 4.75 6.96 3.78
N LEU A 136 3.55 7.53 3.72
CA LEU A 136 2.47 7.14 2.81
C LEU A 136 2.66 7.61 1.35
N PHE A 137 3.68 8.44 1.09
CA PHE A 137 3.92 9.10 -0.21
C PHE A 137 2.79 10.04 -0.67
N VAL A 138 2.01 10.56 0.29
CA VAL A 138 0.94 11.54 0.06
C VAL A 138 1.50 12.96 -0.13
N ASP A 139 2.78 13.21 0.14
CA ASP A 139 3.41 14.54 0.00
C ASP A 139 3.81 14.88 -1.47
N ARG A 140 3.00 14.48 -2.47
CA ARG A 140 3.37 14.50 -3.90
C ARG A 140 2.73 15.66 -4.67
N HIS A 141 3.30 16.85 -4.49
CA HIS A 141 3.02 18.10 -5.23
C HIS A 141 1.58 18.64 -5.13
N SER A 142 1.43 19.89 -4.70
CA SER A 142 0.14 20.53 -4.38
C SER A 142 -0.92 20.37 -5.49
N GLY A 143 -0.53 20.59 -6.76
CA GLY A 143 -1.45 20.48 -7.90
C GLY A 143 -1.87 19.05 -8.30
N HIS A 144 -1.17 18.01 -7.83
CA HIS A 144 -1.59 16.62 -8.05
C HIS A 144 -2.36 16.04 -6.86
N MET A 145 -2.26 16.69 -5.69
CA MET A 145 -2.97 16.27 -4.48
C MET A 145 -4.47 16.45 -4.57
N GLU A 146 -4.95 17.59 -5.07
CA GLU A 146 -6.39 17.85 -5.23
C GLU A 146 -7.08 16.77 -6.08
N ARG A 147 -6.41 16.30 -7.14
CA ARG A 147 -6.96 15.31 -8.10
C ARG A 147 -7.16 13.91 -7.51
N PHE A 148 -6.33 13.50 -6.53
CA PHE A 148 -6.37 12.15 -5.94
C PHE A 148 -6.89 12.10 -4.51
N HIS A 149 -7.15 13.26 -3.92
CA HIS A 149 -7.54 13.44 -2.52
C HIS A 149 -8.62 12.46 -2.03
N TYR A 150 -9.77 12.42 -2.69
CA TYR A 150 -10.89 11.53 -2.33
C TYR A 150 -10.49 10.04 -2.39
N GLN A 151 -9.71 9.66 -3.41
CA GLN A 151 -9.29 8.27 -3.60
C GLN A 151 -8.30 7.82 -2.51
N TYR A 152 -7.42 8.72 -2.04
CA TYR A 152 -6.55 8.45 -0.88
C TYR A 152 -7.34 8.25 0.41
N ILE A 153 -8.31 9.12 0.68
CA ILE A 153 -9.20 8.99 1.85
C ILE A 153 -9.93 7.65 1.82
N GLN A 154 -10.53 7.30 0.68
CA GLN A 154 -11.24 6.04 0.51
C GLN A 154 -10.30 4.84 0.72
N GLN A 155 -9.12 4.84 0.08
CA GLN A 155 -8.16 3.73 0.21
C GLN A 155 -7.63 3.53 1.65
N ILE A 156 -7.47 4.61 2.41
CA ILE A 156 -7.10 4.53 3.84
C ILE A 156 -8.27 3.96 4.65
N LYS A 157 -9.49 4.49 4.49
CA LYS A 157 -10.71 4.03 5.19
C LYS A 157 -11.00 2.54 4.89
N ASP A 158 -10.90 2.12 3.63
CA ASP A 158 -11.13 0.73 3.20
C ASP A 158 -10.06 -0.23 3.74
N SER A 159 -8.80 0.20 3.83
CA SER A 159 -7.73 -0.62 4.42
C SER A 159 -7.84 -0.74 5.94
N LEU A 160 -8.29 0.31 6.64
CA LEU A 160 -8.61 0.23 8.06
C LEU A 160 -9.86 -0.64 8.32
N ARG A 161 -10.85 -0.61 7.42
CA ARG A 161 -11.99 -1.52 7.45
C ARG A 161 -11.55 -2.97 7.29
N LEU A 162 -10.57 -3.23 6.42
CA LEU A 162 -9.97 -4.56 6.22
C LEU A 162 -9.33 -5.08 7.52
N LEU A 163 -8.62 -4.22 8.27
CA LEU A 163 -8.09 -4.58 9.60
C LEU A 163 -9.21 -5.03 10.56
N ILE A 164 -10.31 -4.28 10.64
CA ILE A 164 -11.44 -4.61 11.52
C ILE A 164 -12.11 -5.92 11.08
N VAL A 165 -12.33 -6.10 9.77
CA VAL A 165 -12.97 -7.30 9.20
C VAL A 165 -12.17 -8.58 9.46
N TRP A 166 -10.83 -8.51 9.51
CA TRP A 166 -9.99 -9.66 9.86
C TRP A 166 -9.76 -9.81 11.36
N SER A 167 -9.59 -8.72 12.10
CA SER A 167 -9.36 -8.76 13.55
C SER A 167 -10.59 -9.25 14.32
N LEU A 168 -11.80 -8.91 13.90
CA LEU A 168 -13.04 -9.20 14.63
C LEU A 168 -13.38 -10.71 14.68
N PRO A 169 -13.35 -11.49 13.58
CA PRO A 169 -13.51 -12.94 13.63
C PRO A 169 -12.44 -13.63 14.47
N CYS A 170 -11.17 -13.18 14.36
CA CYS A 170 -10.06 -13.73 15.13
C CYS A 170 -10.24 -13.48 16.64
N PHE A 171 -10.71 -12.28 17.02
CA PHE A 171 -11.06 -11.93 18.40
C PHE A 171 -12.23 -12.79 18.94
N ILE A 172 -13.28 -12.98 18.15
CA ILE A 172 -14.43 -13.82 18.53
C ILE A 172 -13.98 -15.28 18.73
N LEU A 173 -13.15 -15.82 17.82
CA LEU A 173 -12.62 -17.19 17.92
C LEU A 173 -11.78 -17.38 19.20
N LYS A 174 -10.86 -16.46 19.49
CA LYS A 174 -10.04 -16.50 20.72
C LYS A 174 -10.90 -16.40 21.98
N THR A 175 -11.91 -15.51 21.96
CA THR A 175 -12.84 -15.30 23.10
C THR A 175 -13.69 -16.55 23.35
N ALA A 176 -14.28 -17.13 22.31
CA ALA A 176 -15.08 -18.35 22.42
C ALA A 176 -14.25 -19.52 22.97
N ARG A 177 -13.00 -19.68 22.51
CA ARG A 177 -12.09 -20.71 23.02
C ARG A 177 -11.76 -20.52 24.51
N GLU A 178 -11.47 -19.30 24.94
CA GLU A 178 -11.12 -19.04 26.35
C GLU A 178 -12.33 -19.22 27.29
N ILE A 179 -13.55 -18.89 26.83
CA ILE A 179 -14.79 -19.22 27.55
C ILE A 179 -14.94 -20.75 27.70
N ILE A 180 -14.68 -21.52 26.64
CA ILE A 180 -14.69 -23.00 26.71
C ILE A 180 -13.63 -23.51 27.71
N ARG A 181 -12.43 -22.89 27.74
CA ARG A 181 -11.38 -23.25 28.73
C ARG A 181 -11.88 -23.08 30.17
N ILE A 182 -12.58 -21.99 30.50
CA ILE A 182 -13.16 -21.79 31.84
C ILE A 182 -14.24 -22.84 32.16
N LEU A 183 -15.13 -23.15 31.21
CA LEU A 183 -16.21 -24.10 31.44
C LEU A 183 -15.70 -25.52 31.76
N TYR A 184 -14.57 -25.93 31.16
CA TYR A 184 -13.98 -27.26 31.38
C TYR A 184 -12.94 -27.31 32.50
N VAL A 185 -12.25 -26.21 32.82
CA VAL A 185 -11.22 -26.18 33.87
C VAL A 185 -11.77 -25.52 35.13
N HIS A 186 -12.32 -26.34 36.04
CA HIS A 186 -12.77 -25.88 37.35
C HIS A 186 -11.62 -25.22 38.12
N HIS A 187 -11.82 -23.97 38.52
CA HIS A 187 -10.95 -23.21 39.42
C HIS A 187 -11.72 -22.86 40.69
N GLU A 188 -11.00 -22.77 41.81
CA GLU A 188 -11.53 -22.44 43.14
C GLU A 188 -12.25 -21.07 43.21
N SER A 189 -11.95 -20.12 42.32
CA SER A 189 -12.68 -18.84 42.27
C SER A 189 -12.93 -18.33 40.85
N TRP A 190 -14.21 -18.01 40.57
CA TRP A 190 -14.68 -17.58 39.25
C TRP A 190 -14.07 -16.23 38.80
N TRP A 191 -13.87 -15.30 39.74
CA TRP A 191 -13.31 -13.97 39.46
C TRP A 191 -11.84 -14.01 39.05
N GLN A 192 -11.03 -14.91 39.62
CA GLN A 192 -9.62 -15.05 39.23
C GLN A 192 -9.49 -15.63 37.81
N SER A 193 -10.28 -16.65 37.47
CA SER A 193 -10.33 -17.20 36.11
C SER A 193 -10.81 -16.17 35.08
N ALA A 194 -11.82 -15.35 35.42
CA ALA A 194 -12.29 -14.28 34.56
C ALA A 194 -11.21 -13.21 34.31
N ALA A 195 -10.46 -12.83 35.34
CA ALA A 195 -9.34 -11.89 35.22
C ALA A 195 -8.19 -12.45 34.37
N ILE A 196 -7.84 -13.72 34.55
CA ILE A 196 -6.83 -14.46 33.76
C ILE A 196 -7.25 -14.50 32.28
N LEU A 197 -8.50 -14.89 31.99
CA LEU A 197 -9.05 -14.90 30.64
C LEU A 197 -8.97 -13.51 29.98
N PHE A 198 -9.39 -12.47 30.70
CA PHE A 198 -9.42 -11.11 30.14
C PHE A 198 -8.00 -10.63 29.82
N ALA A 199 -7.03 -10.87 30.70
CA ALA A 199 -5.64 -10.49 30.47
C ALA A 199 -4.99 -11.28 29.32
N LEU A 200 -5.25 -12.58 29.18
CA LEU A 200 -4.73 -13.38 28.05
C LEU A 200 -5.37 -12.96 26.71
N ILE A 201 -6.68 -12.70 26.66
CA ILE A 201 -7.36 -12.18 25.47
C ILE A 201 -6.80 -10.80 25.11
N LEU A 202 -6.68 -9.88 26.08
CA LEU A 202 -6.19 -8.53 25.85
C LEU A 202 -4.75 -8.53 25.34
N SER A 203 -3.87 -9.32 25.95
CA SER A 203 -2.47 -9.49 25.52
C SER A 203 -2.37 -10.03 24.09
N TRP A 204 -3.07 -11.12 23.79
CA TRP A 204 -3.08 -11.72 22.45
C TRP A 204 -3.66 -10.78 21.39
N THR A 205 -4.74 -10.06 21.73
CA THR A 205 -5.39 -9.10 20.82
C THR A 205 -4.48 -7.90 20.56
N TYR A 206 -3.78 -7.41 21.58
CA TYR A 206 -2.82 -6.32 21.45
C TYR A 206 -1.65 -6.69 20.52
N LEU A 207 -1.02 -7.86 20.73
CA LEU A 207 0.04 -8.36 19.84
C LEU A 207 -0.45 -8.56 18.39
N SER A 208 -1.62 -9.18 18.23
CA SER A 208 -2.25 -9.43 16.92
C SER A 208 -2.62 -8.14 16.19
N THR A 209 -3.08 -7.12 16.92
CA THR A 209 -3.43 -5.82 16.33
C THR A 209 -2.16 -5.08 15.88
N ILE A 210 -1.08 -5.14 16.65
CA ILE A 210 0.23 -4.59 16.26
C ILE A 210 0.73 -5.25 14.98
N SER A 211 0.79 -6.58 14.91
CA SER A 211 1.30 -7.28 13.71
C SER A 211 0.44 -6.97 12.47
N LEU A 212 -0.88 -7.16 12.56
CA LEU A 212 -1.80 -6.88 11.45
C LEU A 212 -1.79 -5.41 11.01
N SER A 213 -1.64 -4.46 11.94
CA SER A 213 -1.59 -3.03 11.59
C SER A 213 -0.35 -2.68 10.75
N ALA A 214 0.79 -3.33 10.98
CA ALA A 214 1.99 -3.16 10.16
C ALA A 214 1.80 -3.73 8.75
N SER A 215 1.16 -4.90 8.61
CA SER A 215 0.80 -5.47 7.32
C SER A 215 -0.19 -4.56 6.57
N ILE A 216 -1.14 -3.95 7.29
CA ILE A 216 -2.09 -2.97 6.75
C ILE A 216 -1.42 -1.65 6.34
N LEU A 217 -0.39 -1.16 7.05
CA LEU A 217 0.38 0.01 6.60
C LEU A 217 1.08 -0.26 5.26
N PHE A 218 1.69 -1.43 5.09
CA PHE A 218 2.28 -1.83 3.83
C PHE A 218 1.21 -1.97 2.73
N HIS A 219 0.05 -2.55 3.04
CA HIS A 219 -1.11 -2.64 2.15
C HIS A 219 -1.61 -1.25 1.70
N ILE A 220 -1.72 -0.28 2.61
CA ILE A 220 -2.08 1.11 2.26
C ILE A 220 -1.04 1.69 1.30
N VAL A 221 0.25 1.67 1.66
CA VAL A 221 1.34 2.24 0.84
C VAL A 221 1.34 1.66 -0.57
N CYS A 222 1.16 0.35 -0.71
CA CYS A 222 1.08 -0.30 -2.02
C CYS A 222 -0.16 0.14 -2.82
N ASN A 223 -1.35 0.15 -2.22
CA ASN A 223 -2.56 0.54 -2.94
C ASN A 223 -2.58 2.04 -3.31
N LEU A 224 -1.99 2.92 -2.49
CA LEU A 224 -1.78 4.32 -2.85
C LEU A 224 -0.95 4.45 -4.15
N GLN A 225 0.09 3.63 -4.31
CA GLN A 225 0.86 3.61 -5.55
C GLN A 225 0.11 2.96 -6.73
N VAL A 226 -0.74 1.95 -6.51
CA VAL A 226 -1.55 1.35 -7.61
C VAL A 226 -2.38 2.43 -8.34
N MET A 227 -2.91 3.42 -7.62
CA MET A 227 -3.67 4.53 -8.23
C MET A 227 -2.80 5.37 -9.19
N HIS A 228 -1.51 5.58 -8.87
CA HIS A 228 -0.59 6.25 -9.79
C HIS A 228 -0.29 5.39 -11.03
N PHE A 229 -0.15 4.07 -10.89
CA PHE A 229 0.01 3.16 -12.03
C PHE A 229 -1.23 3.16 -12.93
N ASP A 230 -2.44 3.23 -12.34
CA ASP A 230 -3.69 3.29 -13.10
C ASP A 230 -3.94 4.66 -13.77
N ASP A 231 -3.45 5.77 -13.20
CA ASP A 231 -3.48 7.07 -13.90
C ASP A 231 -2.42 7.17 -14.99
N TYR A 232 -1.21 6.65 -14.76
CA TYR A 232 -0.17 6.53 -15.78
C TYR A 232 -0.68 5.74 -17.01
N ALA A 233 -1.43 4.65 -16.79
CA ALA A 233 -2.06 3.89 -17.86
C ALA A 233 -3.10 4.69 -18.67
N LYS A 234 -3.74 5.71 -18.07
CA LYS A 234 -4.64 6.65 -18.78
C LYS A 234 -3.87 7.71 -19.53
N LEU A 235 -2.83 8.29 -18.91
CA LEU A 235 -1.91 9.23 -19.56
C LEU A 235 -1.29 8.62 -20.81
N LEU A 236 -0.84 7.37 -20.75
CA LEU A 236 -0.33 6.60 -21.88
C LEU A 236 -1.34 6.44 -23.05
N ALA A 237 -2.64 6.53 -22.80
CA ALA A 237 -3.67 6.45 -23.85
C ALA A 237 -4.03 7.83 -24.46
N MET A 238 -3.67 8.92 -23.78
CA MET A 238 -4.04 10.30 -24.15
C MET A 238 -2.84 11.11 -24.66
N GLU A 239 -1.67 10.90 -24.06
CA GLU A 239 -0.45 11.67 -24.31
C GLU A 239 0.37 11.08 -25.45
N SER A 240 0.98 11.95 -26.26
CA SER A 240 1.75 11.55 -27.45
C SER A 240 3.26 11.74 -27.29
N ASP A 241 3.71 12.56 -26.33
CA ASP A 241 5.15 12.73 -26.10
C ASP A 241 5.76 11.59 -25.27
N VAL A 242 6.47 10.72 -25.98
CA VAL A 242 7.25 9.62 -25.44
C VAL A 242 8.25 10.04 -24.34
N VAL A 243 8.81 11.25 -24.39
CA VAL A 243 9.80 11.68 -23.38
C VAL A 243 9.14 11.89 -22.02
N VAL A 244 7.97 12.55 -21.98
CA VAL A 244 7.16 12.74 -20.77
C VAL A 244 6.73 11.38 -20.18
N LEU A 245 6.32 10.44 -21.05
CA LEU A 245 5.96 9.08 -20.63
C LEU A 245 7.13 8.32 -19.99
N ILE A 246 8.34 8.43 -20.55
CA ILE A 246 9.55 7.81 -19.96
C ILE A 246 9.89 8.43 -18.61
N GLU A 247 9.86 9.76 -18.49
CA GLU A 247 10.20 10.45 -17.24
C GLU A 247 9.24 10.05 -16.11
N GLU A 248 7.93 10.05 -16.38
CA GLU A 248 6.94 9.69 -15.36
C GLU A 248 7.03 8.18 -15.03
N HIS A 249 7.32 7.29 -15.98
CA HIS A 249 7.59 5.88 -15.68
C HIS A 249 8.81 5.70 -14.77
N MET A 250 9.92 6.39 -15.07
CA MET A 250 11.12 6.39 -14.22
C MET A 250 10.79 6.88 -12.80
N ARG A 251 9.96 7.92 -12.69
CA ARG A 251 9.47 8.47 -11.42
C ARG A 251 8.64 7.46 -10.62
N LEU A 252 7.65 6.80 -11.25
CA LEU A 252 6.87 5.73 -10.61
C LEU A 252 7.77 4.57 -10.14
N ARG A 253 8.69 4.10 -10.99
CA ARG A 253 9.62 3.01 -10.66
C ARG A 253 10.56 3.39 -9.50
N TYR A 254 11.01 4.64 -9.43
CA TYR A 254 11.81 5.17 -8.32
C TYR A 254 11.03 5.21 -7.00
N HIS A 255 9.76 5.61 -7.01
CA HIS A 255 8.91 5.54 -5.82
C HIS A 255 8.67 4.09 -5.37
N LEU A 256 8.44 3.17 -6.31
CA LEU A 256 8.27 1.75 -6.03
C LEU A 256 9.54 1.13 -5.41
N SER A 257 10.72 1.47 -5.94
CA SER A 257 12.02 1.07 -5.38
C SER A 257 12.22 1.62 -3.96
N LYS A 258 11.86 2.89 -3.70
CA LYS A 258 11.89 3.48 -2.36
C LYS A 258 10.99 2.73 -1.36
N ILE A 259 9.77 2.36 -1.76
CA ILE A 259 8.86 1.57 -0.93
C ILE A 259 9.49 0.21 -0.64
N SER A 260 9.93 -0.50 -1.68
CA SER A 260 10.57 -1.80 -1.54
C SER A 260 11.75 -1.74 -0.56
N HIS A 261 12.62 -0.73 -0.67
CA HIS A 261 13.74 -0.55 0.24
C HIS A 261 13.32 -0.26 1.69
N ARG A 262 12.25 0.52 1.92
CA ARG A 262 11.73 0.85 3.27
C ARG A 262 11.16 -0.37 3.99
N PHE A 263 10.53 -1.27 3.25
CA PHE A 263 9.80 -2.43 3.80
C PHE A 263 10.54 -3.77 3.67
N ARG A 264 11.63 -3.89 2.89
CA ARG A 264 12.33 -5.18 2.63
C ARG A 264 12.71 -5.96 3.90
N ILE A 265 13.16 -5.27 4.96
CA ILE A 265 13.57 -5.92 6.22
C ILE A 265 12.34 -6.42 6.96
N TYR A 266 11.28 -5.62 7.00
CA TYR A 266 9.99 -6.00 7.59
C TYR A 266 9.42 -7.24 6.90
N LEU A 267 9.25 -7.22 5.57
CA LEU A 267 8.66 -8.33 4.81
C LEU A 267 9.47 -9.62 4.94
N LEU A 268 10.80 -9.53 4.97
CA LEU A 268 11.67 -10.69 5.18
C LEU A 268 11.52 -11.27 6.59
N LEU A 269 11.50 -10.43 7.61
CA LEU A 269 11.38 -10.87 9.01
C LEU A 269 9.96 -11.34 9.37
N GLU A 270 8.92 -10.70 8.81
CA GLU A 270 7.52 -11.13 8.89
C GLU A 270 7.38 -12.54 8.32
N PHE A 271 7.85 -12.77 7.09
CA PHE A 271 7.85 -14.10 6.47
C PHE A 271 8.65 -15.12 7.29
N LEU A 272 9.90 -14.79 7.67
CA LEU A 272 10.77 -15.67 8.44
C LEU A 272 10.11 -16.14 9.75
N VAL A 273 9.52 -15.22 10.52
CA VAL A 273 8.93 -15.55 11.84
C VAL A 273 7.67 -16.39 11.70
N VAL A 274 6.81 -16.13 10.71
CA VAL A 274 5.60 -16.94 10.50
C VAL A 274 5.95 -18.32 9.95
N THR A 275 6.84 -18.43 8.96
CA THR A 275 7.26 -19.77 8.48
C THR A 275 7.93 -20.57 9.61
N ALA A 276 8.75 -19.93 10.44
CA ALA A 276 9.34 -20.58 11.62
C ALA A 276 8.28 -21.01 12.65
N SER A 277 7.28 -20.16 12.93
CA SER A 277 6.20 -20.51 13.87
C SER A 277 5.28 -21.61 13.34
N GLN A 278 4.98 -21.63 12.03
CA GLN A 278 4.23 -22.72 11.40
C GLN A 278 5.01 -24.04 11.43
N ILE A 279 6.32 -24.02 11.15
CA ILE A 279 7.18 -25.20 11.23
C ILE A 279 7.26 -25.72 12.68
N VAL A 280 7.42 -24.85 13.67
CA VAL A 280 7.40 -25.24 15.09
C VAL A 280 6.03 -25.83 15.47
N SER A 281 4.94 -25.20 15.06
CA SER A 281 3.57 -25.69 15.30
C SER A 281 3.32 -27.05 14.64
N LEU A 282 3.85 -27.27 13.44
CA LEU A 282 3.80 -28.56 12.73
C LEU A 282 4.57 -29.65 13.50
N PHE A 283 5.80 -29.36 13.94
CA PHE A 283 6.59 -30.31 14.72
C PHE A 283 5.94 -30.64 16.06
N GLN A 284 5.40 -29.63 16.78
CA GLN A 284 4.72 -29.84 18.05
C GLN A 284 3.43 -30.66 17.88
N THR A 285 2.60 -30.37 16.87
CA THR A 285 1.35 -31.11 16.60
C THR A 285 1.56 -32.50 15.97
N THR A 286 2.74 -32.78 15.42
CA THR A 286 3.10 -34.09 14.86
C THR A 286 3.86 -34.98 15.83
N GLY A 287 4.77 -34.39 16.63
CA GLY A 287 5.58 -35.10 17.62
C GLY A 287 4.88 -35.37 18.95
N TYR A 288 3.77 -34.69 19.26
CA TYR A 288 2.98 -34.96 20.44
C TYR A 288 2.17 -36.25 20.28
N GLY A 289 2.57 -37.30 21.00
CA GLY A 289 1.94 -38.62 20.97
C GLY A 289 0.61 -38.75 21.72
N GLY A 290 0.16 -37.71 22.43
CA GLY A 290 -1.14 -37.69 23.12
C GLY A 290 -2.29 -37.18 22.25
N LYS A 291 -3.53 -37.32 22.72
CA LYS A 291 -4.68 -36.64 22.08
C LYS A 291 -4.54 -35.13 22.19
N ILE A 292 -4.52 -34.44 21.05
CA ILE A 292 -4.58 -32.97 20.98
C ILE A 292 -6.04 -32.57 21.17
N THR A 293 -6.37 -32.02 22.34
CA THR A 293 -7.72 -31.49 22.61
C THR A 293 -7.93 -30.14 21.91
N PHE A 294 -9.20 -29.81 21.64
CA PHE A 294 -9.61 -28.53 21.06
C PHE A 294 -9.05 -27.30 21.80
N ILE A 295 -8.89 -27.39 23.13
CA ILE A 295 -8.36 -26.31 23.98
C ILE A 295 -6.91 -25.97 23.60
N ASN A 296 -6.04 -26.99 23.49
CA ASN A 296 -4.62 -26.81 23.17
C ASN A 296 -4.44 -26.50 21.68
N GLY A 297 -5.09 -27.29 20.82
CA GLY A 297 -5.00 -27.15 19.37
C GLY A 297 -5.56 -25.82 18.85
N GLY A 298 -6.62 -25.31 19.48
CA GLY A 298 -7.27 -24.07 19.09
C GLY A 298 -6.39 -22.83 19.22
N ASP A 299 -5.40 -22.80 20.11
CA ASP A 299 -4.48 -21.65 20.21
C ASP A 299 -3.52 -21.60 19.02
N PHE A 300 -2.94 -22.75 18.66
CA PHE A 300 -2.10 -22.88 17.47
C PHE A 300 -2.87 -22.46 16.22
N ALA A 301 -4.10 -22.95 16.04
CA ALA A 301 -4.94 -22.60 14.91
C ALA A 301 -5.27 -21.08 14.88
N ALA A 302 -5.72 -20.50 15.99
CA ALA A 302 -6.07 -19.08 16.04
C ALA A 302 -4.84 -18.16 15.84
N SER A 303 -3.71 -18.50 16.46
CA SER A 303 -2.43 -17.80 16.27
C SER A 303 -1.97 -17.84 14.81
N SER A 304 -2.00 -19.02 14.21
CA SER A 304 -1.53 -19.24 12.84
C SER A 304 -2.41 -18.58 11.79
N VAL A 305 -3.74 -18.58 11.98
CA VAL A 305 -4.68 -17.86 11.11
C VAL A 305 -4.37 -16.35 11.12
N VAL A 306 -4.16 -15.73 12.28
CA VAL A 306 -3.79 -14.30 12.36
C VAL A 306 -2.47 -14.01 11.64
N GLN A 307 -1.45 -14.85 11.88
CA GLN A 307 -0.12 -14.70 11.26
C GLN A 307 -0.18 -14.80 9.73
N VAL A 308 -0.88 -15.82 9.22
CA VAL A 308 -1.05 -16.05 7.78
C VAL A 308 -1.91 -14.97 7.13
N VAL A 309 -2.94 -14.43 7.81
CA VAL A 309 -3.70 -13.26 7.32
C VAL A 309 -2.81 -12.03 7.16
N GLY A 310 -1.90 -11.75 8.09
CA GLY A 310 -0.92 -10.66 7.95
C GLY A 310 -0.07 -10.80 6.69
N ILE A 311 0.50 -11.98 6.49
CA ILE A 311 1.28 -12.32 5.28
C ILE A 311 0.43 -12.20 4.00
N ILE A 312 -0.80 -12.74 3.98
CA ILE A 312 -1.69 -12.64 2.81
C ILE A 312 -1.94 -11.17 2.45
N LEU A 313 -2.18 -10.30 3.43
CA LEU A 313 -2.40 -8.87 3.18
C LEU A 313 -1.17 -8.21 2.53
N CYS A 314 0.03 -8.52 3.03
CA CYS A 314 1.30 -8.04 2.46
C CYS A 314 1.53 -8.58 1.04
N LEU A 315 1.42 -9.90 0.85
CA LEU A 315 1.68 -10.57 -0.42
C LEU A 315 0.64 -10.18 -1.50
N HIS A 316 -0.64 -10.09 -1.15
CA HIS A 316 -1.67 -9.60 -2.06
C HIS A 316 -1.39 -8.16 -2.50
N ALA A 317 -1.02 -7.27 -1.58
CA ALA A 317 -0.65 -5.89 -1.89
C ALA A 317 0.54 -5.82 -2.86
N ALA A 318 1.62 -6.56 -2.57
CA ALA A 318 2.82 -6.63 -3.40
C ALA A 318 2.55 -7.22 -4.79
N THR A 319 1.74 -8.29 -4.87
CA THR A 319 1.31 -8.91 -6.13
C THR A 319 0.51 -7.94 -6.98
N LYS A 320 -0.46 -7.23 -6.37
CA LYS A 320 -1.35 -6.31 -7.06
C LYS A 320 -0.56 -5.19 -7.74
N ILE A 321 0.41 -4.60 -7.03
CA ILE A 321 1.25 -3.54 -7.60
C ILE A 321 2.29 -4.06 -8.60
N SER A 322 2.96 -5.19 -8.34
CA SER A 322 3.89 -5.79 -9.31
C SER A 322 3.20 -6.11 -10.64
N HIS A 323 2.00 -6.71 -10.59
CA HIS A 323 1.21 -6.97 -11.79
C HIS A 323 0.79 -5.69 -12.52
N ARG A 324 0.33 -4.66 -11.79
CA ARG A 324 -0.06 -3.37 -12.39
C ARG A 324 1.13 -2.68 -13.09
N ALA A 325 2.31 -2.75 -12.49
CA ALA A 325 3.55 -2.23 -13.07
C ALA A 325 3.99 -3.00 -14.32
N GLN A 326 3.90 -4.34 -14.31
CA GLN A 326 4.19 -5.18 -15.50
C GLN A 326 3.20 -4.94 -16.64
N ASN A 327 1.92 -4.71 -16.32
CA ASN A 327 0.86 -4.50 -17.31
C ASN A 327 0.98 -3.15 -18.06
N ILE A 328 1.85 -2.23 -17.65
CA ILE A 328 2.15 -1.03 -18.46
C ILE A 328 2.75 -1.42 -19.82
N ALA A 329 3.64 -2.41 -19.86
CA ALA A 329 4.33 -2.80 -21.09
C ALA A 329 3.35 -3.38 -22.14
N SER A 330 2.33 -4.13 -21.71
CA SER A 330 1.29 -4.66 -22.61
C SER A 330 0.38 -3.55 -23.13
N ILE A 331 -0.02 -2.60 -22.28
CA ILE A 331 -0.81 -1.42 -22.68
C ILE A 331 -0.04 -0.56 -23.68
N ALA A 332 1.25 -0.29 -23.42
CA ALA A 332 2.10 0.48 -24.34
C ALA A 332 2.30 -0.23 -25.68
N SER A 333 2.47 -1.57 -25.66
CA SER A 333 2.55 -2.37 -26.89
C SER A 333 1.26 -2.28 -27.71
N ARG A 334 0.09 -2.35 -27.05
CA ARG A 334 -1.22 -2.18 -27.70
C ARG A 334 -1.41 -0.77 -28.26
N TRP A 335 -1.01 0.26 -27.51
CA TRP A 335 -1.06 1.66 -27.95
C TRP A 335 -0.17 1.89 -29.18
N HIS A 336 1.08 1.40 -29.18
CA HIS A 336 1.98 1.50 -30.33
C HIS A 336 1.41 0.77 -31.57
N ALA A 337 0.84 -0.42 -31.39
CA ALA A 337 0.19 -1.17 -32.47
C ALA A 337 -1.00 -0.39 -33.05
N LEU A 338 -1.93 0.09 -32.19
CA LEU A 338 -3.08 0.89 -32.64
C LEU A 338 -2.64 2.16 -33.36
N ALA A 339 -1.69 2.93 -32.82
CA ALA A 339 -1.17 4.16 -33.40
C ALA A 339 -0.34 3.95 -34.68
N THR A 340 0.02 2.72 -35.03
CA THR A 340 0.71 2.38 -36.28
C THR A 340 -0.27 1.84 -37.32
N CYS A 341 -1.19 0.96 -36.92
CA CYS A 341 -2.19 0.40 -37.82
C CYS A 341 -3.23 1.45 -38.24
N SER A 342 -3.71 2.31 -37.32
CA SER A 342 -4.73 3.33 -37.64
C SER A 342 -4.26 4.39 -38.64
N SER A 343 -2.95 4.64 -38.74
CA SER A 343 -2.41 5.54 -39.76
C SER A 343 -2.42 4.95 -41.16
N ALA A 344 -2.33 3.62 -41.32
CA ALA A 344 -2.26 2.98 -42.63
C ALA A 344 -3.56 3.18 -43.42
N ASP A 345 -4.72 2.92 -42.81
CA ASP A 345 -6.03 3.04 -43.46
C ASP A 345 -6.31 4.47 -43.98
N SER A 346 -5.87 5.49 -43.23
CA SER A 346 -6.03 6.90 -43.62
C SER A 346 -5.25 7.27 -44.89
N SER A 347 -4.18 6.54 -45.21
CA SER A 347 -3.37 6.74 -46.41
C SER A 347 -3.85 5.96 -47.63
N GLN A 348 -4.55 4.83 -47.44
CA GLN A 348 -5.09 4.03 -48.54
C GLN A 348 -6.46 4.52 -49.02
N LEU A 349 -7.28 5.12 -48.14
CA LEU A 349 -8.61 5.64 -48.49
C LEU A 349 -8.61 6.89 -49.39
N ARG A 350 -7.44 7.39 -49.83
CA ARG A 350 -7.33 8.50 -50.80
C ARG A 350 -6.74 8.08 -52.17
N VAL A 351 -6.42 6.79 -52.37
CA VAL A 351 -5.87 6.28 -53.65
C VAL A 351 -6.88 5.43 -54.44
N SER A 352 -8.01 5.03 -53.82
CA SER A 352 -9.09 4.34 -54.54
C SER A 352 -10.40 5.12 -54.41
N ASN A 353 -10.65 6.01 -55.37
CA ASN A 353 -12.01 6.43 -55.70
C ASN A 353 -12.11 6.82 -57.19
N SER A 354 -12.44 5.83 -58.01
CA SER A 354 -13.03 6.05 -59.33
C SER A 354 -14.21 5.09 -59.46
N PHE A 355 -15.39 5.66 -59.76
CA PHE A 355 -16.71 5.03 -59.96
C PHE A 355 -17.45 4.47 -58.72
N GLY A 356 -18.57 5.13 -58.36
CA GLY A 356 -19.70 4.47 -57.67
C GLY A 356 -20.44 5.27 -56.59
N ASN A 357 -21.38 6.13 -56.99
CA ASN A 357 -22.39 6.79 -56.13
C ASN A 357 -23.00 5.89 -55.02
N LEU A 358 -23.15 6.40 -53.78
CA LEU A 358 -24.45 6.72 -53.12
C LEU A 358 -24.27 7.28 -51.70
N GLU A 359 -25.33 7.89 -51.18
CA GLU A 359 -25.36 8.84 -50.04
C GLU A 359 -25.20 8.20 -48.63
N ALA A 360 -24.64 8.96 -47.67
CA ALA A 360 -25.41 9.43 -46.49
C ALA A 360 -24.60 10.28 -45.47
N SER A 361 -25.25 11.34 -44.96
CA SER A 361 -25.07 12.02 -43.65
C SER A 361 -23.69 12.55 -43.21
N SER A 362 -23.53 13.88 -43.27
CA SER A 362 -22.67 14.67 -42.36
C SER A 362 -23.30 14.81 -40.96
N PRO A 363 -22.55 15.34 -39.95
CA PRO A 363 -22.81 16.75 -39.60
C PRO A 363 -21.56 17.60 -39.24
N LEU A 364 -21.36 18.65 -40.06
CA LEU A 364 -21.09 20.07 -39.76
C LEU A 364 -20.12 20.57 -38.64
N ASN A 365 -19.39 21.63 -39.05
CA ASN A 365 -18.57 22.65 -38.34
C ASN A 365 -17.06 22.38 -38.23
N SER A 366 -16.16 23.29 -38.64
CA SER A 366 -16.26 24.60 -39.33
C SER A 366 -14.85 24.95 -39.92
N VAL A 367 -14.55 25.99 -40.70
CA VAL A 367 -15.21 27.29 -41.08
C VAL A 367 -15.07 27.51 -42.60
N HIS A 368 -15.90 28.39 -43.19
CA HIS A 368 -15.89 28.80 -44.60
C HIS A 368 -15.03 30.06 -44.86
N MET A 369 -14.21 30.03 -45.93
CA MET A 369 -13.93 31.18 -46.80
C MET A 369 -13.65 30.67 -48.22
N ASN A 370 -14.26 31.29 -49.23
CA ASN A 370 -14.08 30.96 -50.65
C ASN A 370 -14.10 32.26 -51.46
N TYR A 371 -13.15 32.47 -52.37
CA TYR A 371 -13.33 33.40 -53.50
C TYR A 371 -12.53 33.01 -54.74
N SER A 372 -13.30 32.64 -55.77
CA SER A 372 -13.09 32.77 -57.22
C SER A 372 -12.01 31.95 -57.95
N GLU A 373 -12.49 31.27 -58.98
CA GLU A 373 -11.73 30.62 -60.05
C GLU A 373 -11.09 31.64 -61.01
N SER A 374 -9.94 31.26 -61.59
CA SER A 374 -9.52 31.68 -62.94
C SER A 374 -8.55 30.63 -63.50
N ASP A 375 -8.72 30.27 -64.76
CA ASP A 375 -8.38 28.92 -65.26
C ASP A 375 -7.13 28.86 -66.17
N LEU A 376 -6.61 27.64 -66.34
CA LEU A 376 -5.65 27.14 -67.35
C LEU A 376 -4.11 27.32 -67.22
N VAL A 377 -3.48 26.17 -66.88
CA VAL A 377 -2.34 25.52 -67.59
C VAL A 377 -0.94 26.18 -67.52
N SER A 378 -0.07 25.69 -66.62
CA SER A 378 0.94 24.63 -66.93
C SER A 378 2.07 24.52 -65.90
N LEU A 379 2.52 23.27 -65.71
CA LEU A 379 3.85 22.84 -65.24
C LEU A 379 4.26 23.00 -63.76
N ASP A 380 4.38 21.84 -63.13
CA ASP A 380 5.27 21.47 -62.03
C ASP A 380 5.27 22.32 -60.74
N TYR A 381 4.36 21.94 -59.84
CA TYR A 381 4.89 21.35 -58.60
C TYR A 381 3.98 20.22 -58.15
N VAL A 382 4.44 18.97 -58.32
CA VAL A 382 3.91 17.88 -57.51
C VAL A 382 4.28 18.22 -56.06
N ALA A 383 3.30 18.69 -55.28
CA ALA A 383 3.44 18.90 -53.83
C ALA A 383 3.50 17.55 -53.12
N MET A 384 4.57 16.82 -53.43
CA MET A 384 4.93 15.50 -52.97
C MET A 384 5.30 15.64 -51.48
N PRO A 385 4.54 15.06 -50.53
CA PRO A 385 4.82 15.19 -49.10
C PRO A 385 5.95 14.25 -48.65
N THR A 386 6.98 14.07 -49.50
CA THR A 386 7.70 12.79 -49.60
C THR A 386 8.69 12.52 -48.49
N ASN A 387 9.48 13.54 -48.10
CA ASN A 387 10.64 13.32 -47.22
C ASN A 387 10.38 13.81 -45.79
N THR A 388 9.85 15.02 -45.60
CA THR A 388 9.66 15.58 -44.26
C THR A 388 8.51 14.93 -43.49
N GLN A 389 7.37 14.66 -44.13
CA GLN A 389 6.25 13.97 -43.48
C GLN A 389 6.55 12.48 -43.26
N LEU A 390 7.18 11.81 -44.23
CA LEU A 390 7.61 10.42 -44.06
C LEU A 390 8.66 10.29 -42.96
N ALA A 391 9.66 11.18 -42.91
CA ALA A 391 10.66 11.19 -41.85
C ALA A 391 10.06 11.51 -40.47
N SER A 392 9.06 12.41 -40.37
CA SER A 392 8.39 12.68 -39.09
C SER A 392 7.55 11.49 -38.62
N TYR A 393 6.87 10.80 -39.54
CA TYR A 393 6.14 9.55 -39.25
C TYR A 393 7.09 8.41 -38.81
N MET A 394 8.18 8.19 -39.55
CA MET A 394 9.22 7.19 -39.19
C MET A 394 9.89 7.51 -37.85
N CYS A 395 10.23 8.78 -37.59
CA CYS A 395 10.77 9.23 -36.30
C CYS A 395 9.77 8.98 -35.16
N SER A 396 8.50 9.32 -35.36
CA SER A 396 7.42 9.08 -34.40
C SER A 396 7.24 7.58 -34.13
N TYR A 397 7.26 6.75 -35.18
CA TYR A 397 7.22 5.28 -35.08
C TYR A 397 8.40 4.74 -34.25
N HIS A 398 9.64 5.11 -34.59
CA HIS A 398 10.83 4.66 -33.85
C HIS A 398 10.86 5.16 -32.41
N ARG A 399 10.40 6.38 -32.11
CA ARG A 399 10.25 6.87 -30.72
C ARG A 399 9.27 5.99 -29.93
N ARG A 400 8.09 5.67 -30.50
CA ARG A 400 7.12 4.76 -29.85
C ARG A 400 7.69 3.35 -29.67
N GLN A 401 8.36 2.81 -30.70
CA GLN A 401 8.96 1.47 -30.67
C GLN A 401 10.07 1.37 -29.60
N ALA A 402 10.99 2.35 -29.55
CA ALA A 402 12.05 2.41 -28.54
C ALA A 402 11.50 2.47 -27.11
N TYR A 403 10.38 3.17 -26.92
CA TYR A 403 9.69 3.24 -25.63
C TYR A 403 9.00 1.92 -25.22
N VAL A 404 8.36 1.22 -26.16
CA VAL A 404 7.83 -0.14 -25.90
C VAL A 404 8.97 -1.09 -25.53
N MET A 405 10.08 -1.06 -26.27
CA MET A 405 11.28 -1.86 -25.95
C MET A 405 11.86 -1.50 -24.57
N TYR A 406 11.92 -0.21 -24.22
CA TYR A 406 12.35 0.25 -22.90
C TYR A 406 11.46 -0.33 -21.78
N LEU A 407 10.14 -0.30 -21.92
CA LEU A 407 9.20 -0.84 -20.93
C LEU A 407 9.31 -2.37 -20.80
N GLN A 408 9.44 -3.08 -21.93
CA GLN A 408 9.61 -4.54 -21.94
C GLN A 408 10.95 -4.96 -21.31
N ALA A 409 12.03 -4.22 -21.57
CA ALA A 409 13.34 -4.46 -20.96
C ALA A 409 13.43 -4.04 -19.48
N ASN A 410 12.49 -3.20 -19.00
CA ASN A 410 12.45 -2.71 -17.62
C ASN A 410 11.12 -3.09 -16.93
N PRO A 411 10.82 -4.39 -16.74
CA PRO A 411 9.61 -4.82 -16.05
C PRO A 411 9.57 -4.23 -14.64
N GLY A 412 8.47 -3.55 -14.30
CA GLY A 412 8.26 -2.95 -12.98
C GLY A 412 7.85 -3.96 -11.92
N GLY A 413 7.97 -3.60 -10.65
CA GLY A 413 7.48 -4.38 -9.52
C GLY A 413 8.20 -4.10 -8.21
N ILE A 414 7.67 -4.65 -7.12
CA ILE A 414 8.35 -4.68 -5.82
C ILE A 414 9.48 -5.70 -5.87
N THR A 415 10.65 -5.33 -5.35
CA THR A 415 11.89 -6.13 -5.40
C THR A 415 12.51 -6.27 -4.02
N ILE A 416 12.56 -7.49 -3.48
CA ILE A 416 13.16 -7.80 -2.19
C ILE A 416 14.56 -8.37 -2.46
N PHE A 417 15.60 -7.61 -2.11
CA PHE A 417 17.01 -7.97 -2.33
C PHE A 417 17.34 -8.43 -3.77
N GLY A 418 16.77 -7.76 -4.78
CA GLY A 418 16.97 -8.07 -6.19
C GLY A 418 15.95 -9.05 -6.79
N TRP A 419 15.29 -9.84 -5.95
CA TRP A 419 14.22 -10.76 -6.39
C TRP A 419 12.92 -9.98 -6.59
N THR A 420 12.36 -10.03 -7.80
CA THR A 420 11.02 -9.49 -8.08
C THR A 420 9.97 -10.34 -7.36
N VAL A 421 9.12 -9.68 -6.59
CA VAL A 421 7.98 -10.30 -5.93
C VAL A 421 6.90 -10.54 -6.99
N ASP A 422 6.84 -11.76 -7.51
CA ASP A 422 5.99 -12.19 -8.60
C ASP A 422 4.81 -13.07 -8.12
N ARG A 423 3.89 -13.39 -9.04
CA ARG A 423 2.71 -14.20 -8.73
C ARG A 423 3.06 -15.64 -8.40
N ALA A 424 4.10 -16.23 -9.01
CA ALA A 424 4.42 -17.63 -8.78
C ALA A 424 4.99 -17.82 -7.38
N LEU A 425 6.02 -17.06 -7.00
CA LEU A 425 6.63 -17.11 -5.66
C LEU A 425 5.60 -16.86 -4.56
N ILE A 426 4.71 -15.88 -4.74
CA ILE A 426 3.65 -15.58 -3.77
C ILE A 426 2.62 -16.69 -3.67
N ASN A 427 2.15 -17.24 -4.80
CA ASN A 427 1.21 -18.36 -4.75
C ASN A 427 1.85 -19.58 -4.08
N THR A 428 3.12 -19.88 -4.36
CA THR A 428 3.85 -20.97 -3.70
C THR A 428 3.96 -20.75 -2.20
N ILE A 429 4.35 -19.56 -1.73
CA ILE A 429 4.36 -19.22 -0.30
C ILE A 429 2.97 -19.39 0.31
N PHE A 430 1.94 -18.82 -0.31
CA PHE A 430 0.57 -18.90 0.16
C PHE A 430 0.08 -20.35 0.29
N PHE A 431 0.35 -21.21 -0.71
CA PHE A 431 -0.05 -22.62 -0.67
C PHE A 431 0.71 -23.41 0.40
N ILE A 432 2.00 -23.12 0.65
CA ILE A 432 2.77 -23.74 1.73
C ILE A 432 2.19 -23.35 3.08
N GLU A 433 2.07 -22.05 3.37
CA GLU A 433 1.56 -21.53 4.63
C GLU A 433 0.11 -22.00 4.90
N LEU A 434 -0.77 -21.93 3.88
CA LEU A 434 -2.16 -22.40 4.01
C LEU A 434 -2.25 -23.92 4.24
N SER A 435 -1.37 -24.70 3.61
CA SER A 435 -1.31 -26.15 3.81
C SER A 435 -0.84 -26.52 5.21
N LEU A 436 0.14 -25.78 5.76
CA LEU A 436 0.58 -25.93 7.16
C LEU A 436 -0.57 -25.63 8.15
N VAL A 437 -1.27 -24.50 7.97
CA VAL A 437 -2.43 -24.16 8.80
C VAL A 437 -3.55 -25.20 8.69
N THR A 438 -3.85 -25.64 7.47
CA THR A 438 -4.92 -26.64 7.22
C THR A 438 -4.57 -28.00 7.79
N PHE A 439 -3.29 -28.41 7.75
CA PHE A 439 -2.80 -29.64 8.38
C PHE A 439 -2.93 -29.57 9.91
N VAL A 440 -2.47 -28.47 10.52
CA VAL A 440 -2.61 -28.23 11.96
C VAL A 440 -4.10 -28.28 12.34
N LEU A 441 -4.95 -27.52 11.65
CA LEU A 441 -6.40 -27.51 11.89
C LEU A 441 -7.02 -28.90 11.76
N GLY A 442 -6.68 -29.65 10.70
CA GLY A 442 -7.15 -31.02 10.49
C GLY A 442 -6.77 -31.96 11.64
N LYS A 443 -5.53 -31.89 12.13
CA LYS A 443 -5.07 -32.66 13.31
C LYS A 443 -5.85 -32.28 14.58
N THR A 444 -6.18 -30.99 14.76
CA THR A 444 -6.96 -30.54 15.93
C THR A 444 -8.43 -30.98 15.89
N ILE A 445 -9.05 -31.06 14.71
CA ILE A 445 -10.45 -31.48 14.56
C ILE A 445 -10.55 -33.01 14.69
N VAL A 446 -9.72 -33.76 13.97
CA VAL A 446 -9.78 -35.23 13.95
C VAL A 446 -9.46 -35.85 15.32
N ASN A 447 -8.50 -35.30 16.06
CA ASN A 447 -8.13 -35.79 17.39
C ASN A 447 -9.07 -35.32 18.52
N SER A 448 -10.04 -34.44 18.23
CA SER A 448 -11.04 -33.96 19.20
C SER A 448 -12.28 -34.85 19.31
N ASN A 449 -12.40 -35.86 18.45
CA ASN A 449 -13.33 -36.99 18.57
C ASN A 449 -12.63 -38.21 19.20
#